data_AF-A0A7S3W9X4-F1
#
_entry.id   AF-A0A7S3W9X4-F1
#
_cell.length_a   1.000
_cell.length_b   1.000
_cell.length_c   1.000
_cell.angle_alpha   90.00
_cell.angle_beta   90.00
_cell.angle_gamma   90.00
#
_symmetry.space_group_name_H-M   'P 1'
#
loop_
_entity.id
_entity.type
_entity.pdbx_description
1 polymer ?
#
loop_
_entity_poly.entity_id
_entity_poly.type
_entity_poly.pdbx_seq_one_letter_code
_entity_poly.pdbx_strand_id
1 'polypeptide(L)'
;FLGGGILRRSLVFLQYLLQQRGNGRGRRVTMSVALNELKDYVGWESGGQARAESTVLLHVTHSNLQARMFEIRLDRHMSVGTVKEKLRTHTGTGSVFAHLTLLDENQQVVADLCDDSLMLGYFSPLDGYTLHITDLDPHSLSAGGGLEDVNLVKKYEISEEDYLKREDNFRAWKEAKKREDPSWSFAKEIKERQDAQRKKADPSFVPEPWKEVETSEESYKELAERIKVGDRCEVTLGGKRGEVRYVGKIPAIAAGWWVGVQYDEPVGKNDGSITSKLGRTSRFFECPPNYGGFLRPDKLLVGDYPERDIFDEEEEDE
;
A
#
# COMPACT_ATOMS: atom_id res chain seq x y z
N PHE A 1 5.55 0.89 67.22
CA PHE A 1 5.51 -0.51 66.73
C PHE A 1 5.31 -0.47 65.22
N LEU A 2 6.33 -0.94 64.47
CA LEU A 2 6.34 -1.53 63.11
C LEU A 2 5.39 -0.89 62.05
N GLY A 3 5.82 -0.30 60.94
CA GLY A 3 7.06 -0.43 60.18
C GLY A 3 7.02 -1.61 59.20
N GLY A 4 6.94 -1.32 57.89
CA GLY A 4 7.58 -2.14 56.85
C GLY A 4 6.71 -2.64 55.68
N GLY A 5 7.08 -2.22 54.46
CA GLY A 5 6.78 -2.99 53.24
C GLY A 5 6.49 -2.14 52.01
N ILE A 6 7.54 -1.73 51.28
CA ILE A 6 7.66 -1.52 49.81
C ILE A 6 8.83 -0.54 49.61
N LEU A 7 10.05 -1.08 49.64
CA LEU A 7 11.28 -0.46 49.10
C LEU A 7 12.42 -1.49 49.19
N ARG A 8 12.29 -2.56 48.40
CA ARG A 8 13.39 -3.49 48.10
C ARG A 8 13.37 -3.79 46.61
N ARG A 9 13.99 -2.90 45.83
CA ARG A 9 14.64 -3.22 44.54
C ARG A 9 15.50 -2.09 43.96
N SER A 10 15.83 -1.06 44.73
CA SER A 10 16.69 0.06 44.28
C SER A 10 18.07 0.11 44.93
N LEU A 11 18.52 -0.97 45.60
CA LEU A 11 19.80 -0.95 46.33
C LEU A 11 20.80 -2.07 45.98
N VAL A 12 20.63 -2.75 44.84
CA VAL A 12 21.66 -3.68 44.32
C VAL A 12 22.38 -3.11 43.10
N PHE A 13 21.83 -2.07 42.46
CA PHE A 13 22.45 -1.48 41.26
C PHE A 13 23.53 -0.43 41.56
N LEU A 14 23.53 0.16 42.77
CA LEU A 14 24.49 1.22 43.13
C LEU A 14 25.76 0.72 43.83
N GLN A 15 25.87 -0.58 44.13
CA GLN A 15 27.05 -1.15 44.76
C GLN A 15 27.98 -1.89 43.77
N TYR A 16 27.55 -2.10 42.52
CA TYR A 16 28.41 -2.69 41.49
C TYR A 16 29.19 -1.65 40.67
N LEU A 17 28.75 -0.38 40.66
CA LEU A 17 29.39 0.70 39.90
C LEU A 17 30.51 1.45 40.64
N LEU A 18 30.77 1.13 41.91
CA LEU A 18 31.87 1.71 42.71
C LEU A 18 32.94 0.68 43.13
N GLN A 19 32.98 -0.48 42.48
CA GLN A 19 34.07 -1.47 42.64
C GLN A 19 34.88 -1.64 41.34
N GLN A 20 35.04 -0.59 40.52
CA GLN A 20 36.06 -0.55 39.46
C GLN A 20 36.54 0.90 39.22
N ARG A 21 37.12 1.53 40.25
CA ARG A 21 38.13 2.57 40.04
C ARG A 21 39.39 2.15 40.77
N GLY A 22 40.29 1.47 40.05
CA GLY A 22 41.60 1.16 40.56
C GLY A 22 42.35 0.04 39.84
N ASN A 23 42.49 0.09 38.51
CA ASN A 23 43.80 -0.07 37.86
C ASN A 23 43.68 0.07 36.34
N GLY A 24 44.66 0.74 35.73
CA GLY A 24 44.65 1.05 34.31
C GLY A 24 44.71 -0.19 33.41
N ARG A 25 43.85 -0.20 32.40
CA ARG A 25 44.12 -0.51 30.98
C ARG A 25 42.78 -0.55 30.25
N GLY A 26 42.67 0.24 29.19
CA GLY A 26 41.48 0.29 28.36
C GLY A 26 41.11 -1.11 27.86
N ARG A 27 39.96 -1.61 28.30
CA ARG A 27 39.29 -2.72 27.62
C ARG A 27 38.30 -2.09 26.65
N ARG A 28 38.68 -2.09 25.37
CA ARG A 28 37.72 -2.08 24.27
C ARG A 28 36.74 -3.21 24.58
N VAL A 29 35.48 -2.88 24.88
CA VAL A 29 34.40 -3.85 24.69
C VAL A 29 34.44 -4.14 23.21
N THR A 30 34.88 -5.34 22.83
CA THR A 30 34.90 -5.74 21.44
C THR A 30 33.47 -5.72 20.95
N MET A 31 33.22 -4.99 19.86
CA MET A 31 31.90 -4.90 19.19
C MET A 31 31.24 -6.29 19.03
N SER A 32 32.01 -7.37 19.02
CA SER A 32 31.54 -8.76 18.96
C SER A 32 30.64 -9.20 20.12
N VAL A 33 30.83 -8.71 21.35
CA VAL A 33 29.98 -9.12 22.49
C VAL A 33 28.66 -8.38 22.45
N ALA A 34 28.69 -7.08 22.17
CA ALA A 34 27.47 -6.29 21.96
C ALA A 34 26.71 -6.72 20.70
N LEU A 35 27.41 -7.09 19.61
CA LEU A 35 26.80 -7.67 18.41
C LEU A 35 26.24 -9.07 18.65
N ASN A 36 26.86 -9.90 19.49
CA ASN A 36 26.30 -11.20 19.88
C ASN A 36 25.09 -11.04 20.78
N GLU A 37 25.10 -10.13 21.75
CA GLU A 37 23.93 -9.81 22.57
C GLU A 37 22.81 -9.18 21.74
N LEU A 38 23.14 -8.36 20.73
CA LEU A 38 22.19 -7.84 19.75
C LEU A 38 21.69 -8.95 18.81
N LYS A 39 22.53 -9.90 18.40
CA LYS A 39 22.15 -11.10 17.63
C LYS A 39 21.23 -12.00 18.44
N ASP A 40 21.50 -12.17 19.72
CA ASP A 40 20.70 -12.95 20.64
C ASP A 40 19.40 -12.21 20.98
N TYR A 41 19.35 -10.88 20.94
CA TYR A 41 18.14 -10.06 21.11
C TYR A 41 17.28 -9.98 19.85
N VAL A 42 17.89 -9.87 18.67
CA VAL A 42 17.23 -9.88 17.34
C VAL A 42 16.82 -11.30 16.96
N GLY A 43 17.60 -12.30 17.36
CA GLY A 43 17.29 -13.73 17.26
C GLY A 43 16.52 -14.27 18.47
N TRP A 44 16.24 -13.45 19.48
CA TRP A 44 15.35 -13.82 20.56
C TRP A 44 13.95 -13.90 19.97
N GLU A 45 13.34 -15.07 19.98
CA GLU A 45 11.95 -15.29 19.57
C GLU A 45 11.00 -14.55 20.52
N SER A 46 10.91 -13.23 20.38
CA SER A 46 10.07 -12.37 21.19
C SER A 46 8.61 -12.64 20.84
N GLY A 47 7.91 -13.40 21.70
CA GLY A 47 6.48 -13.35 21.99
C GLY A 47 5.47 -13.76 20.89
N GLY A 48 5.85 -13.70 19.62
CA GLY A 48 5.05 -14.12 18.47
C GLY A 48 5.78 -15.05 17.49
N GLN A 49 7.08 -15.25 17.69
CA GLN A 49 7.92 -16.19 16.94
C GLN A 49 8.34 -17.41 17.75
N ALA A 50 8.09 -17.45 19.07
CA ALA A 50 8.38 -18.63 19.89
C ALA A 50 7.51 -19.79 19.41
N ARG A 51 8.10 -20.71 18.64
CA ARG A 51 7.38 -21.89 18.16
C ARG A 51 7.40 -22.91 19.28
N ALA A 52 6.22 -23.27 19.78
CA ALA A 52 6.12 -24.53 20.52
C ALA A 52 6.53 -25.65 19.55
N GLU A 53 7.26 -26.66 20.04
CA GLU A 53 7.72 -27.80 19.23
C GLU A 53 6.55 -28.49 18.47
N SER A 54 5.36 -28.45 19.05
CA SER A 54 4.11 -28.97 18.48
C SER A 54 3.53 -28.14 17.32
N THR A 55 4.00 -26.91 17.09
CA THR A 55 3.46 -26.00 16.07
C THR A 55 3.96 -26.38 14.68
N VAL A 56 3.07 -26.28 13.69
CA VAL A 56 3.34 -26.44 12.25
C VAL A 56 2.81 -25.22 11.50
N LEU A 57 3.54 -24.80 10.46
CA LEU A 57 3.16 -23.69 9.58
C LEU A 57 2.57 -24.21 8.28
N LEU A 58 1.25 -24.10 8.14
CA LEU A 58 0.54 -24.61 6.98
C LEU A 58 0.03 -23.46 6.11
N HIS A 59 0.07 -23.66 4.81
CA HIS A 59 -0.66 -22.83 3.86
C HIS A 59 -2.11 -23.26 3.83
N VAL A 60 -3.02 -22.34 3.59
CA VAL A 60 -4.45 -22.62 3.48
C VAL A 60 -4.95 -22.10 2.15
N THR A 61 -5.65 -22.96 1.43
CA THR A 61 -6.33 -22.64 0.16
C THR A 61 -7.79 -23.06 0.27
N HIS A 62 -8.63 -22.51 -0.58
CA HIS A 62 -10.07 -22.72 -0.54
C HIS A 62 -10.60 -22.96 -1.96
N SER A 63 -11.61 -23.82 -2.12
CA SER A 63 -12.17 -24.17 -3.43
C SER A 63 -12.84 -22.98 -4.14
N ASN A 64 -13.42 -22.05 -3.37
CA ASN A 64 -14.19 -20.91 -3.90
C ASN A 64 -13.44 -19.57 -3.88
N LEU A 65 -12.31 -19.46 -3.16
CA LEU A 65 -11.58 -18.20 -2.99
C LEU A 65 -10.28 -18.25 -3.76
N GLN A 66 -9.90 -17.13 -4.38
CA GLN A 66 -8.59 -16.97 -5.02
C GLN A 66 -7.48 -16.70 -3.98
N ALA A 67 -7.85 -16.13 -2.83
CA ALA A 67 -6.92 -15.83 -1.76
C ALA A 67 -6.23 -17.10 -1.21
N ARG A 68 -4.90 -17.05 -1.11
CA ARG A 68 -4.07 -18.06 -0.44
C ARG A 68 -3.52 -17.48 0.85
N MET A 69 -3.72 -18.18 1.96
CA MET A 69 -3.18 -17.78 3.25
C MET A 69 -1.88 -18.52 3.50
N PHE A 70 -0.80 -17.79 3.77
CA PHE A 70 0.52 -18.36 3.99
C PHE A 70 0.83 -18.46 5.49
N GLU A 71 1.61 -19.47 5.87
CA GLU A 71 2.15 -19.69 7.22
C GLU A 71 1.14 -19.60 8.38
N ILE A 72 -0.06 -20.16 8.21
CA ILE A 72 -1.03 -20.29 9.29
C ILE A 72 -0.49 -21.23 10.37
N ARG A 73 -0.37 -20.72 11.60
CA ARG A 73 0.13 -21.48 12.75
C ARG A 73 -0.94 -22.41 13.29
N LEU A 74 -0.69 -23.71 13.22
CA LEU A 74 -1.54 -24.76 13.78
C LEU A 74 -0.70 -25.64 14.72
N ASP A 75 -1.33 -26.21 15.72
CA ASP A 75 -0.72 -27.10 16.69
C ASP A 75 -1.09 -28.54 16.31
N ARG A 76 -0.11 -29.44 16.30
CA ARG A 76 -0.27 -30.85 15.94
C ARG A 76 -1.22 -31.61 16.88
N HIS A 77 -1.46 -31.13 18.09
CA HIS A 77 -2.39 -31.75 19.05
C HIS A 77 -3.83 -31.25 18.91
N MET A 78 -4.11 -30.26 18.05
CA MET A 78 -5.48 -29.88 17.74
C MET A 78 -6.19 -30.97 16.94
N SER A 79 -7.46 -31.22 17.27
CA SER A 79 -8.30 -32.08 16.45
C SER A 79 -8.63 -31.42 15.10
N VAL A 80 -8.87 -32.21 14.07
CA VAL A 80 -9.31 -31.72 12.75
C VAL A 80 -10.54 -30.82 12.88
N GLY A 81 -11.52 -31.16 13.72
CA GLY A 81 -12.69 -30.30 13.96
C GLY A 81 -12.33 -28.91 14.53
N THR A 82 -11.33 -28.84 15.42
CA THR A 82 -10.85 -27.56 15.98
C THR A 82 -10.09 -26.75 14.93
N VAL A 83 -9.31 -27.43 14.08
CA VAL A 83 -8.64 -26.80 12.93
C VAL A 83 -9.67 -26.18 11.99
N LYS A 84 -10.75 -26.91 11.65
CA LYS A 84 -11.85 -26.39 10.82
C LYS A 84 -12.48 -25.14 11.41
N GLU A 85 -12.79 -25.13 12.72
CA GLU A 85 -13.37 -23.94 13.37
C GLU A 85 -12.41 -22.75 13.37
N LYS A 86 -11.11 -22.98 13.51
CA LYS A 86 -10.11 -21.91 13.40
C LYS A 86 -10.04 -21.33 11.98
N LEU A 87 -10.05 -22.20 10.97
CA LEU A 87 -9.98 -21.81 9.56
C LEU A 87 -11.25 -21.13 9.06
N ARG A 88 -12.40 -21.34 9.72
CA ARG A 88 -13.65 -20.62 9.43
C ARG A 88 -13.49 -19.10 9.49
N THR A 89 -12.69 -18.56 10.41
CA THR A 89 -12.45 -17.11 10.50
C THR A 89 -11.68 -16.55 9.31
N HIS A 90 -10.91 -17.41 8.62
CA HIS A 90 -10.14 -17.03 7.43
C HIS A 90 -10.93 -17.23 6.13
N THR A 91 -11.75 -18.28 6.05
CA THR A 91 -12.40 -18.71 4.80
C THR A 91 -13.90 -18.46 4.75
N GLY A 92 -14.55 -18.23 5.90
CA GLY A 92 -15.99 -18.03 6.02
C GLY A 92 -16.82 -19.31 5.99
N THR A 93 -16.24 -20.46 5.63
CA THR A 93 -16.95 -21.74 5.54
C THR A 93 -17.14 -22.37 6.91
N GLY A 94 -18.36 -22.84 7.19
CA GLY A 94 -18.69 -23.51 8.45
C GLY A 94 -17.92 -24.81 8.63
N SER A 95 -17.52 -25.14 9.86
CA SER A 95 -16.72 -26.34 10.16
C SER A 95 -17.36 -27.65 9.70
N VAL A 96 -18.70 -27.73 9.66
CA VAL A 96 -19.44 -28.91 9.16
C VAL A 96 -19.32 -29.08 7.64
N PHE A 97 -19.24 -27.97 6.91
CA PHE A 97 -19.21 -27.96 5.44
C PHE A 97 -17.78 -27.85 4.88
N ALA A 98 -16.80 -27.57 5.73
CA ALA A 98 -15.40 -27.55 5.37
C ALA A 98 -14.83 -28.98 5.35
N HIS A 99 -14.52 -29.48 4.15
CA HIS A 99 -13.73 -30.69 3.97
C HIS A 99 -12.26 -30.31 3.79
N LEU A 100 -11.35 -30.96 4.54
CA LEU A 100 -9.93 -30.62 4.54
C LEU A 100 -9.12 -31.72 3.84
N THR A 101 -8.29 -31.33 2.88
CA THR A 101 -7.30 -32.20 2.24
C THR A 101 -5.91 -31.64 2.50
N LEU A 102 -4.99 -32.47 2.99
CA LEU A 102 -3.59 -32.10 3.19
C LEU A 102 -2.80 -32.40 1.92
N LEU A 103 -2.13 -31.38 1.39
CA LEU A 103 -1.29 -31.42 0.20
C LEU A 103 0.17 -31.14 0.56
N ASP A 104 1.09 -31.78 -0.14
CA ASP A 104 2.53 -31.50 -0.04
C ASP A 104 2.93 -30.23 -0.83
N GLU A 105 4.25 -29.95 -0.86
CA GLU A 105 4.84 -28.84 -1.62
C GLU A 105 4.57 -28.94 -3.13
N ASN A 106 4.39 -30.16 -3.66
CA ASN A 106 4.13 -30.47 -5.06
C ASN A 106 2.62 -30.55 -5.39
N GLN A 107 1.75 -30.09 -4.47
CA GLN A 107 0.29 -30.16 -4.59
C GLN A 107 -0.27 -31.59 -4.72
N GLN A 108 0.47 -32.60 -4.24
CA GLN A 108 -0.01 -33.98 -4.18
C GLN A 108 -0.74 -34.23 -2.88
N VAL A 109 -1.82 -35.02 -2.96
CA VAL A 109 -2.62 -35.39 -1.79
C VAL A 109 -1.81 -36.30 -0.87
N VAL A 110 -1.52 -35.81 0.33
CA VAL A 110 -0.85 -36.56 1.40
C VAL A 110 -1.89 -37.31 2.23
N ALA A 111 -2.95 -36.62 2.62
CA ALA A 111 -3.99 -37.18 3.45
C ALA A 111 -5.33 -36.49 3.27
N ASP A 112 -6.39 -37.25 3.44
CA ASP A 112 -7.76 -36.76 3.53
C ASP A 112 -8.19 -36.73 5.02
N LEU A 113 -8.55 -35.53 5.51
CA LEU A 113 -8.87 -35.28 6.92
C LEU A 113 -10.40 -35.42 7.13
N CYS A 114 -10.91 -36.62 6.88
CA CYS A 114 -12.33 -36.96 7.02
C CYS A 114 -12.83 -37.06 8.47
N ASP A 115 -11.97 -37.45 9.41
CA ASP A 115 -12.33 -37.66 10.82
C ASP A 115 -11.95 -36.47 11.69
N ASP A 116 -12.98 -35.76 12.17
CA ASP A 116 -12.85 -34.55 12.99
C ASP A 116 -12.25 -34.80 14.39
N SER A 117 -12.24 -36.06 14.85
CA SER A 117 -11.73 -36.46 16.17
C SER A 117 -10.22 -36.69 16.18
N LEU A 118 -9.62 -36.97 15.01
CA LEU A 118 -8.19 -37.20 14.89
C LEU A 118 -7.41 -35.90 15.09
N MET A 119 -6.24 -36.02 15.71
CA MET A 119 -5.31 -34.91 15.86
C MET A 119 -4.61 -34.61 14.53
N LEU A 120 -4.37 -33.34 14.25
CA LEU A 120 -3.67 -32.88 13.05
C LEU A 120 -2.30 -33.57 12.88
N GLY A 121 -1.59 -33.81 13.98
CA GLY A 121 -0.30 -34.50 14.01
C GLY A 121 -0.35 -35.96 13.55
N TYR A 122 -1.50 -36.62 13.60
CA TYR A 122 -1.67 -37.98 13.08
C TYR A 122 -1.31 -38.07 11.58
N PHE A 123 -1.60 -37.01 10.83
CA PHE A 123 -1.34 -36.92 9.39
C PHE A 123 0.09 -36.47 9.06
N SER A 124 0.96 -36.31 10.08
CA SER A 124 2.36 -35.87 9.94
C SER A 124 2.57 -34.65 9.03
N PRO A 125 1.81 -33.55 9.22
CA PRO A 125 1.98 -32.36 8.41
C PRO A 125 3.36 -31.73 8.66
N LEU A 126 3.99 -31.25 7.59
CA LEU A 126 5.26 -30.53 7.62
C LEU A 126 5.03 -29.03 7.33
N ASP A 127 5.99 -28.21 7.76
CA ASP A 127 5.98 -26.79 7.43
C ASP A 127 5.97 -26.60 5.91
N GLY A 128 5.13 -25.68 5.41
CA GLY A 128 4.98 -25.40 3.98
C GLY A 128 3.91 -26.25 3.28
N TYR A 129 3.39 -27.31 3.92
CA TYR A 129 2.28 -28.09 3.37
C TYR A 129 1.01 -27.24 3.28
N THR A 130 0.10 -27.63 2.38
CA THR A 130 -1.14 -26.88 2.13
C THR A 130 -2.35 -27.66 2.62
N LEU A 131 -3.15 -27.06 3.51
CA LEU A 131 -4.51 -27.50 3.79
C LEU A 131 -5.45 -26.87 2.76
N HIS A 132 -5.98 -27.69 1.87
CA HIS A 132 -7.00 -27.29 0.91
C HIS A 132 -8.39 -27.52 1.52
N ILE A 133 -9.19 -26.46 1.60
CA ILE A 133 -10.58 -26.51 2.04
C ILE A 133 -11.47 -26.65 0.82
N THR A 134 -12.23 -27.74 0.74
CA THR A 134 -13.34 -27.89 -0.18
C THR A 134 -14.63 -27.51 0.54
N ASP A 135 -15.30 -26.48 0.05
CA ASP A 135 -16.58 -26.01 0.60
C ASP A 135 -17.73 -26.85 0.04
N LEU A 136 -18.40 -27.59 0.92
CA LEU A 136 -19.54 -28.43 0.59
C LEU A 136 -20.89 -27.78 0.91
N ASP A 137 -20.93 -26.51 1.35
CA ASP A 137 -22.18 -25.81 1.66
C ASP A 137 -22.92 -25.39 0.37
N PRO A 138 -24.13 -25.92 0.11
CA PRO A 138 -24.93 -25.52 -1.05
C PRO A 138 -25.34 -24.04 -1.05
N HIS A 139 -25.30 -23.39 0.12
CA HIS A 139 -25.64 -21.98 0.31
C HIS A 139 -24.44 -21.13 0.74
N SER A 140 -23.22 -21.57 0.40
CA SER A 140 -21.99 -20.88 0.77
C SER A 140 -21.98 -19.41 0.33
N LEU A 141 -21.63 -18.52 1.25
CA LEU A 141 -21.40 -17.10 0.97
C LEU A 141 -20.19 -16.88 0.05
N SER A 142 -19.22 -17.80 0.04
CA SER A 142 -18.02 -17.70 -0.78
C SER A 142 -18.24 -18.18 -2.22
N ALA A 143 -19.32 -18.92 -2.48
CA ALA A 143 -19.61 -19.46 -3.81
C ALA A 143 -19.86 -18.35 -4.84
N GLY A 144 -19.40 -18.59 -6.08
CA GLY A 144 -19.64 -17.68 -7.21
C GLY A 144 -19.03 -16.30 -7.07
N GLY A 145 -17.98 -16.14 -6.23
CA GLY A 145 -17.32 -14.85 -6.00
C GLY A 145 -18.02 -13.96 -4.97
N GLY A 146 -18.98 -14.47 -4.18
CA GLY A 146 -19.77 -13.65 -3.24
C GLY A 146 -18.96 -12.85 -2.21
N LEU A 147 -17.73 -13.28 -1.87
CA LEU A 147 -16.84 -12.58 -0.95
C LEU A 147 -15.67 -11.82 -1.62
N GLU A 148 -15.40 -12.06 -2.90
CA GLU A 148 -14.24 -11.48 -3.61
C GLU A 148 -14.66 -10.53 -4.74
N ASP A 149 -15.80 -10.77 -5.40
CA ASP A 149 -16.27 -9.96 -6.51
C ASP A 149 -17.04 -8.73 -6.03
N VAL A 150 -16.32 -7.61 -5.97
CA VAL A 150 -16.85 -6.28 -5.65
C VAL A 150 -17.94 -5.79 -6.61
N ASN A 151 -18.11 -6.41 -7.78
CA ASN A 151 -19.17 -6.06 -8.73
C ASN A 151 -20.54 -6.65 -8.35
N LEU A 152 -20.56 -7.76 -7.60
CA LEU A 152 -21.81 -8.36 -7.12
C LEU A 152 -22.51 -7.50 -6.07
N VAL A 153 -21.73 -6.69 -5.35
CA VAL A 153 -22.24 -5.74 -4.36
C VAL A 153 -22.85 -4.54 -5.08
N LYS A 154 -24.18 -4.43 -5.04
CA LYS A 154 -24.89 -3.23 -5.51
C LYS A 154 -24.47 -2.03 -4.68
N LYS A 155 -23.59 -1.20 -5.24
CA LYS A 155 -23.21 0.07 -4.65
C LYS A 155 -24.43 0.98 -4.67
N TYR A 156 -24.73 1.60 -3.53
CA TYR A 156 -25.82 2.57 -3.45
C TYR A 156 -25.44 3.83 -4.25
N GLU A 157 -26.26 4.17 -5.24
CA GLU A 157 -26.19 5.42 -5.97
C GLU A 157 -27.39 6.28 -5.58
N ILE A 158 -27.13 7.44 -4.98
CA ILE A 158 -28.18 8.40 -4.63
C ILE A 158 -28.66 9.11 -5.89
N SER A 159 -29.99 9.22 -6.08
CA SER A 159 -30.56 9.98 -7.18
C SER A 159 -30.18 11.47 -7.05
N GLU A 160 -30.10 12.19 -8.18
CA GLU A 160 -29.79 13.63 -8.11
C GLU A 160 -30.83 14.41 -7.30
N GLU A 161 -32.11 14.01 -7.39
CA GLU A 161 -33.20 14.61 -6.64
C GLU A 161 -33.04 14.40 -5.12
N ASP A 162 -32.71 13.19 -4.70
CA ASP A 162 -32.52 12.87 -3.28
C ASP A 162 -31.24 13.51 -2.73
N TYR A 163 -30.20 13.63 -3.56
CA TYR A 163 -28.99 14.36 -3.20
C TYR A 163 -29.24 15.86 -2.97
N LEU A 164 -30.09 16.49 -3.79
CA LEU A 164 -30.42 17.91 -3.66
C LEU A 164 -31.35 18.21 -2.48
N LYS A 165 -32.22 17.27 -2.10
CA LYS A 165 -33.07 17.39 -0.90
C LYS A 165 -32.26 17.39 0.39
N ARG A 166 -31.05 16.83 0.38
CA ARG A 166 -30.19 16.74 1.55
C ARG A 166 -29.59 18.10 1.90
N GLU A 167 -29.76 18.56 3.14
CA GLU A 167 -29.32 19.90 3.58
C GLU A 167 -27.77 20.04 3.62
N ASP A 168 -27.06 18.96 3.93
CA ASP A 168 -25.58 18.89 3.99
C ASP A 168 -24.95 18.41 2.68
N ASN A 169 -25.48 18.86 1.53
CA ASN A 169 -24.93 18.51 0.23
C ASN A 169 -23.79 19.46 -0.21
N PHE A 170 -22.82 18.93 -0.97
CA PHE A 170 -21.64 19.68 -1.40
C PHE A 170 -21.97 20.86 -2.31
N ARG A 171 -23.06 20.77 -3.10
CA ARG A 171 -23.48 21.86 -4.01
C ARG A 171 -23.97 23.07 -3.20
N ALA A 172 -24.83 22.85 -2.22
CA ALA A 172 -25.32 23.88 -1.31
C ALA A 172 -24.18 24.51 -0.49
N TRP A 173 -23.26 23.69 0.03
CA TRP A 173 -22.05 24.18 0.72
C TRP A 173 -21.18 25.07 -0.19
N LYS A 174 -20.94 24.62 -1.43
CA LYS A 174 -20.14 25.37 -2.42
C LYS A 174 -20.80 26.71 -2.78
N GLU A 175 -22.12 26.74 -2.90
CA GLU A 175 -22.88 27.97 -3.15
C GLU A 175 -22.85 28.92 -1.96
N ALA A 176 -22.97 28.41 -0.73
CA ALA A 176 -22.83 29.22 0.48
C ALA A 176 -21.47 29.89 0.56
N LYS A 177 -20.39 29.15 0.29
CA LYS A 177 -19.04 29.71 0.24
C LYS A 177 -18.85 30.79 -0.83
N LYS A 178 -19.40 30.57 -2.03
CA LYS A 178 -19.38 31.59 -3.10
C LYS A 178 -20.21 32.83 -2.77
N ARG A 179 -21.27 32.69 -1.97
CA ARG A 179 -22.11 33.81 -1.52
C ARG A 179 -21.37 34.68 -0.50
N GLU A 180 -20.62 34.05 0.40
CA GLU A 180 -19.73 34.73 1.35
C GLU A 180 -18.61 35.46 0.59
N ASP A 181 -17.89 34.73 -0.28
CA ASP A 181 -16.74 35.22 -1.01
C ASP A 181 -16.90 34.93 -2.52
N PRO A 182 -17.28 35.92 -3.35
CA PRO A 182 -17.47 35.72 -4.79
C PRO A 182 -16.20 35.26 -5.54
N SER A 183 -15.01 35.57 -5.01
CA SER A 183 -13.72 35.11 -5.55
C SER A 183 -13.29 33.73 -5.04
N TRP A 184 -14.07 33.11 -4.16
CA TRP A 184 -13.77 31.82 -3.59
C TRP A 184 -13.87 30.71 -4.63
N SER A 185 -12.88 29.83 -4.61
CA SER A 185 -12.89 28.60 -5.38
C SER A 185 -12.44 27.44 -4.52
N PHE A 186 -13.04 26.27 -4.75
CA PHE A 186 -12.69 25.05 -4.02
C PHE A 186 -11.21 24.67 -4.18
N ALA A 187 -10.61 24.98 -5.33
CA ALA A 187 -9.19 24.74 -5.57
C ALA A 187 -8.30 25.64 -4.71
N LYS A 188 -8.69 26.91 -4.52
CA LYS A 188 -7.99 27.85 -3.63
C LYS A 188 -8.05 27.38 -2.18
N GLU A 189 -9.23 26.97 -1.70
CA GLU A 189 -9.43 26.40 -0.36
C GLU A 189 -8.54 25.15 -0.12
N ILE A 190 -8.45 24.24 -1.09
CA ILE A 190 -7.57 23.07 -0.99
C ILE A 190 -6.11 23.48 -0.90
N LYS A 191 -5.66 24.42 -1.75
CA LYS A 191 -4.28 24.90 -1.74
C LYS A 191 -3.95 25.54 -0.39
N GLU A 192 -4.80 26.43 0.11
CA GLU A 192 -4.60 27.07 1.42
C GLU A 192 -4.50 26.04 2.56
N ARG A 193 -5.30 24.98 2.51
CA ARG A 193 -5.23 23.87 3.49
C ARG A 193 -3.92 23.09 3.38
N GLN A 194 -3.48 22.76 2.16
CA GLN A 194 -2.22 22.07 1.92
C GLN A 194 -1.02 22.93 2.34
N ASP A 195 -1.03 24.21 1.98
CA ASP A 195 -0.01 25.18 2.34
C ASP A 195 0.07 25.37 3.86
N ALA A 196 -1.07 25.41 4.56
CA ALA A 196 -1.11 25.45 6.02
C ALA A 196 -0.54 24.17 6.66
N GLN A 197 -0.79 22.99 6.07
CA GLN A 197 -0.18 21.73 6.52
C GLN A 197 1.33 21.74 6.29
N ARG A 198 1.79 22.18 5.11
CA ARG A 198 3.22 22.29 4.79
C ARG A 198 3.95 23.27 5.70
N LYS A 199 3.34 24.43 5.99
CA LYS A 199 3.88 25.42 6.93
C LYS A 199 4.01 24.89 8.36
N LYS A 200 3.12 23.98 8.77
CA LYS A 200 3.25 23.29 10.06
C LYS A 200 4.40 22.28 10.08
N ALA A 201 4.63 21.59 8.96
CA ALA A 201 5.73 20.63 8.83
C ALA A 201 7.10 21.32 8.68
N ASP A 202 7.15 22.40 7.90
CA ASP A 202 8.33 23.23 7.66
C ASP A 202 7.99 24.71 7.89
N PRO A 203 8.39 25.30 9.02
CA PRO A 203 8.14 26.71 9.33
C PRO A 203 8.77 27.70 8.34
N SER A 204 9.75 27.27 7.53
CA SER A 204 10.38 28.10 6.51
C SER A 204 9.61 28.12 5.18
N PHE A 205 8.61 27.26 5.03
CA PHE A 205 7.79 27.19 3.82
C PHE A 205 7.01 28.49 3.58
N VAL A 206 7.31 29.13 2.45
CA VAL A 206 6.59 30.30 1.96
C VAL A 206 5.58 29.84 0.90
N PRO A 207 4.26 29.94 1.17
CA PRO A 207 3.26 29.57 0.18
C PRO A 207 3.27 30.54 -1.00
N GLU A 208 3.25 29.98 -2.20
CA GLU A 208 3.16 30.78 -3.42
C GLU A 208 1.78 31.43 -3.53
N PRO A 209 1.69 32.66 -4.08
CA PRO A 209 0.41 33.32 -4.30
C PRO A 209 -0.50 32.47 -5.20
N TRP A 210 -1.81 32.61 -5.01
CA TRP A 210 -2.78 31.97 -5.90
C TRP A 210 -2.65 32.57 -7.29
N LYS A 211 -2.35 31.75 -8.29
CA LYS A 211 -2.34 32.14 -9.70
C LYS A 211 -3.67 31.71 -10.31
N GLU A 212 -4.44 32.67 -10.79
CA GLU A 212 -5.64 32.35 -11.55
C GLU A 212 -5.24 31.51 -12.77
N VAL A 213 -5.91 30.36 -12.92
CA VAL A 213 -5.69 29.52 -14.09
C VAL A 213 -6.35 30.23 -15.25
N GLU A 214 -5.56 30.91 -16.07
CA GLU A 214 -6.04 31.45 -17.33
C GLU A 214 -6.52 30.28 -18.19
N THR A 215 -7.83 30.19 -18.40
CA THR A 215 -8.47 29.16 -19.23
C THR A 215 -8.54 29.57 -20.70
N SER A 216 -7.69 30.49 -21.13
CA SER A 216 -7.61 30.90 -22.53
C SER A 216 -7.00 29.78 -23.37
N GLU A 217 -7.33 29.73 -24.65
CA GLU A 217 -6.71 28.75 -25.57
C GLU A 217 -5.21 28.95 -25.74
N GLU A 218 -4.70 30.15 -25.45
CA GLU A 218 -3.29 30.52 -25.52
C GLU A 218 -2.54 30.29 -24.19
N SER A 219 -3.23 29.82 -23.16
CA SER A 219 -2.64 29.51 -21.86
C SER A 219 -1.48 28.51 -22.01
N TYR A 220 -0.35 28.82 -21.36
CA TYR A 220 0.92 28.08 -21.41
C TYR A 220 1.67 28.09 -22.77
N LYS A 221 1.26 28.91 -23.74
CA LYS A 221 1.93 28.97 -25.05
C LYS A 221 3.42 29.28 -24.98
N GLU A 222 3.81 30.33 -24.26
CA GLU A 222 5.23 30.73 -24.18
C GLU A 222 6.11 29.64 -23.55
N LEU A 223 5.57 28.87 -22.60
CA LEU A 223 6.26 27.72 -22.03
C LEU A 223 6.34 26.56 -23.04
N ALA A 224 5.25 26.29 -23.74
CA ALA A 224 5.20 25.24 -24.76
C ALA A 224 6.15 25.54 -25.94
N GLU A 225 6.34 26.80 -26.32
CA GLU A 225 7.29 27.19 -27.39
C GLU A 225 8.75 26.90 -27.04
N ARG A 226 9.08 26.76 -25.74
CA ARG A 226 10.42 26.39 -25.28
C ARG A 226 10.64 24.88 -25.23
N ILE A 227 9.58 24.09 -25.32
CA ILE A 227 9.60 22.62 -25.22
C ILE A 227 9.47 22.05 -26.63
N LYS A 228 10.36 21.14 -27.00
CA LYS A 228 10.37 20.50 -28.31
C LYS A 228 10.12 19.01 -28.17
N VAL A 229 9.52 18.44 -29.22
CA VAL A 229 9.39 16.98 -29.35
C VAL A 229 10.79 16.38 -29.44
N GLY A 230 11.05 15.34 -28.66
CA GLY A 230 12.37 14.72 -28.48
C GLY A 230 13.13 15.18 -27.25
N ASP A 231 12.69 16.24 -26.57
CA ASP A 231 13.37 16.73 -25.37
C ASP A 231 13.24 15.73 -24.21
N ARG A 232 14.35 15.52 -23.49
CA ARG A 232 14.36 14.80 -22.21
C ARG A 232 13.80 15.70 -21.11
N CYS A 233 12.96 15.11 -20.26
CA CYS A 233 12.28 15.85 -19.23
C CYS A 233 12.05 15.05 -17.95
N GLU A 234 11.85 15.78 -16.86
CA GLU A 234 11.41 15.25 -15.58
C GLU A 234 10.13 15.97 -15.15
N VAL A 235 9.15 15.22 -14.66
CA VAL A 235 7.92 15.78 -14.12
C VAL A 235 8.18 16.25 -12.69
N THR A 236 7.87 17.52 -12.40
CA THR A 236 8.13 18.15 -11.08
C THR A 236 7.49 17.41 -9.91
N LEU A 237 6.38 16.71 -10.16
CA LEU A 237 5.71 15.89 -9.17
C LEU A 237 6.08 14.42 -9.37
N GLY A 238 6.94 13.92 -8.48
CA GLY A 238 7.27 12.50 -8.37
C GLY A 238 8.52 12.06 -9.14
N GLY A 239 9.32 12.98 -9.69
CA GLY A 239 10.64 12.66 -10.26
C GLY A 239 10.60 11.74 -11.49
N LYS A 240 9.43 11.62 -12.13
CA LYS A 240 9.22 10.73 -13.27
C LYS A 240 9.91 11.29 -14.50
N ARG A 241 10.80 10.51 -15.11
CA ARG A 241 11.54 10.89 -16.31
C ARG A 241 10.91 10.33 -17.57
N GLY A 242 11.18 11.01 -18.68
CA GLY A 242 10.67 10.62 -19.98
C GLY A 242 11.09 11.55 -21.11
N GLU A 243 10.53 11.29 -22.28
CA GLU A 243 10.74 12.03 -23.51
C GLU A 243 9.46 12.73 -23.95
N VAL A 244 9.58 13.99 -24.38
CA VAL A 244 8.47 14.73 -24.95
C VAL A 244 8.10 14.17 -26.32
N ARG A 245 6.87 13.68 -26.49
CA ARG A 245 6.35 13.13 -27.75
C ARG A 245 5.31 14.03 -28.44
N TYR A 246 4.74 14.99 -27.73
CA TYR A 246 3.73 15.90 -28.30
C TYR A 246 3.77 17.26 -27.62
N VAL A 247 3.61 18.34 -28.39
CA VAL A 247 3.42 19.70 -27.86
C VAL A 247 2.31 20.37 -28.66
N GLY A 248 1.19 20.71 -28.02
CA GLY A 248 0.06 21.30 -28.73
C GLY A 248 -1.21 21.45 -27.89
N LYS A 249 -2.27 21.96 -28.53
CA LYS A 249 -3.59 22.10 -27.90
C LYS A 249 -4.32 20.76 -27.90
N ILE A 250 -5.04 20.46 -26.83
CA ILE A 250 -5.88 19.24 -26.71
C ILE A 250 -7.25 19.63 -26.14
N PRO A 251 -8.19 20.09 -26.98
CA PRO A 251 -9.51 20.53 -26.52
C PRO A 251 -10.32 19.44 -25.81
N ALA A 252 -10.04 18.17 -26.12
CA ALA A 252 -10.69 17.01 -25.48
C ALA A 252 -10.37 16.88 -23.97
N ILE A 253 -9.25 17.46 -23.50
CA ILE A 253 -8.88 17.49 -22.09
C ILE A 253 -9.36 18.81 -21.46
N ALA A 254 -8.74 19.93 -21.87
CA ALA A 254 -9.12 21.29 -21.47
C ALA A 254 -8.40 22.31 -22.36
N ALA A 255 -8.89 23.56 -22.37
CA ALA A 255 -8.29 24.68 -23.10
C ALA A 255 -6.81 24.94 -22.69
N GLY A 256 -6.03 25.51 -23.61
CA GLY A 256 -4.61 25.81 -23.44
C GLY A 256 -3.68 24.73 -24.01
N TRP A 257 -2.37 24.97 -23.89
CA TRP A 257 -1.32 24.08 -24.38
C TRP A 257 -1.06 22.91 -23.43
N TRP A 258 -0.66 21.78 -24.02
CA TRP A 258 -0.37 20.52 -23.37
C TRP A 258 0.90 19.91 -23.94
N VAL A 259 1.61 19.17 -23.10
CA VAL A 259 2.77 18.37 -23.49
C VAL A 259 2.45 16.91 -23.24
N GLY A 260 2.60 16.08 -24.27
CA GLY A 260 2.56 14.62 -24.18
C GLY A 260 3.96 14.08 -23.93
N VAL A 261 4.12 13.29 -22.88
CA VAL A 261 5.37 12.66 -22.46
C VAL A 261 5.20 11.15 -22.55
N GLN A 262 6.20 10.48 -23.12
CA GLN A 262 6.41 9.05 -22.93
C GLN A 262 7.40 8.89 -21.77
N TYR A 263 6.94 8.30 -20.67
CA TYR A 263 7.78 7.97 -19.53
C TYR A 263 8.75 6.83 -19.87
N ASP A 264 9.84 6.73 -19.12
CA ASP A 264 10.76 5.60 -19.22
C ASP A 264 10.18 4.33 -18.55
N GLU A 265 9.31 4.53 -17.57
CA GLU A 265 8.65 3.48 -16.77
C GLU A 265 7.12 3.46 -16.99
N PRO A 266 6.41 2.37 -16.63
CA PRO A 266 4.95 2.26 -16.75
C PRO A 266 4.18 3.07 -15.69
N VAL A 267 4.55 4.34 -15.50
CA VAL A 267 4.04 5.26 -14.47
C VAL A 267 3.09 6.33 -15.01
N GLY A 268 2.74 6.21 -16.30
CA GLY A 268 1.81 7.04 -17.03
C GLY A 268 0.35 6.65 -16.84
N LYS A 269 -0.53 7.31 -17.59
CA LYS A 269 -2.00 7.20 -17.48
C LYS A 269 -2.68 6.70 -18.74
N ASN A 270 -1.97 6.69 -19.86
CA ASN A 270 -2.51 6.35 -21.18
C ASN A 270 -1.41 5.75 -22.08
N ASP A 271 -1.77 5.49 -23.33
CA ASP A 271 -0.92 4.93 -24.40
C ASP A 271 -0.62 5.98 -25.49
N GLY A 272 -0.69 7.27 -25.15
CA GLY A 272 -0.57 8.39 -26.09
C GLY A 272 -1.88 8.79 -26.79
N SER A 273 -3.01 8.17 -26.38
CA SER A 273 -4.35 8.53 -26.83
C SER A 273 -5.21 9.16 -25.72
N ILE A 274 -6.21 9.96 -26.12
CA ILE A 274 -7.21 10.55 -25.23
C ILE A 274 -8.60 10.24 -25.74
N THR A 275 -9.44 9.69 -24.86
CA THR A 275 -10.87 9.50 -25.10
C THR A 275 -11.64 10.70 -24.57
N SER A 276 -12.33 11.41 -25.46
CA SER A 276 -13.21 12.52 -25.10
C SER A 276 -14.48 12.03 -24.38
N LYS A 277 -15.17 12.94 -23.68
CA LYS A 277 -16.46 12.64 -23.02
C LYS A 277 -17.55 12.10 -23.95
N LEU A 278 -17.43 12.34 -25.25
CA LEU A 278 -18.33 11.83 -26.30
C LEU A 278 -17.90 10.46 -26.85
N GLY A 279 -16.94 9.80 -26.21
CA GLY A 279 -16.45 8.47 -26.61
C GLY A 279 -15.53 8.47 -27.84
N ARG A 280 -15.15 9.64 -28.37
CA ARG A 280 -14.19 9.73 -29.48
C ARG A 280 -12.76 9.67 -28.95
N THR A 281 -11.98 8.72 -29.43
CA THR A 281 -10.56 8.57 -29.13
C THR A 281 -9.70 9.27 -30.19
N SER A 282 -8.77 10.11 -29.74
CA SER A 282 -7.78 10.76 -30.60
C SER A 282 -6.38 10.39 -30.14
N ARG A 283 -5.55 9.87 -31.05
CA ARG A 283 -4.15 9.51 -30.80
C ARG A 283 -3.26 10.71 -31.13
N PHE A 284 -2.40 11.09 -30.19
CA PHE A 284 -1.45 12.19 -30.36
C PHE A 284 -0.02 11.68 -30.53
N PHE A 285 0.33 10.57 -29.88
CA PHE A 285 1.59 9.86 -30.05
C PHE A 285 1.41 8.35 -29.79
N GLU A 286 2.45 7.57 -30.07
CA GLU A 286 2.48 6.12 -29.86
C GLU A 286 3.43 5.78 -28.72
N CYS A 287 2.96 5.00 -27.75
CA CYS A 287 3.76 4.44 -26.66
C CYS A 287 3.05 3.22 -26.07
N PRO A 288 3.74 2.36 -25.29
CA PRO A 288 3.10 1.24 -24.62
C PRO A 288 2.04 1.69 -23.59
N PRO A 289 1.09 0.80 -23.24
CA PRO A 289 0.10 1.10 -22.21
C PRO A 289 0.75 1.50 -20.89
N ASN A 290 0.24 2.57 -20.26
CA ASN A 290 0.78 3.17 -19.03
C ASN A 290 2.12 3.88 -19.18
N TYR A 291 2.63 4.15 -20.39
CA TYR A 291 3.82 4.97 -20.58
C TYR A 291 3.49 6.41 -21.02
N GLY A 292 2.26 6.69 -21.43
CA GLY A 292 1.84 8.01 -21.89
C GLY A 292 1.28 8.91 -20.79
N GLY A 293 1.62 10.19 -20.82
CA GLY A 293 1.04 11.21 -19.96
C GLY A 293 0.85 12.55 -20.69
N PHE A 294 -0.24 13.26 -20.40
CA PHE A 294 -0.42 14.64 -20.84
C PHE A 294 -0.39 15.57 -19.63
N LEU A 295 0.50 16.57 -19.68
CA LEU A 295 0.71 17.51 -18.60
C LEU A 295 0.71 18.95 -19.13
N ARG A 296 0.59 19.90 -18.20
CA ARG A 296 0.80 21.31 -18.50
C ARG A 296 2.30 21.61 -18.63
N PRO A 297 2.70 22.52 -19.53
CA PRO A 297 4.11 22.88 -19.71
C PRO A 297 4.84 23.30 -18.43
N ASP A 298 4.16 23.92 -17.46
CA ASP A 298 4.75 24.34 -16.17
C ASP A 298 5.10 23.17 -15.23
N LYS A 299 4.63 21.96 -15.53
CA LYS A 299 4.91 20.75 -14.75
C LYS A 299 6.06 19.92 -15.30
N LEU A 300 6.64 20.34 -16.41
CA LEU A 300 7.81 19.70 -16.99
C LEU A 300 9.06 20.54 -16.75
N LEU A 301 10.13 19.88 -16.34
CA LEU A 301 11.49 20.40 -16.40
C LEU A 301 12.16 19.74 -17.59
N VAL A 302 12.40 20.51 -18.65
CA VAL A 302 13.20 20.06 -19.80
C VAL A 302 14.66 20.28 -19.49
N GLY A 303 15.50 19.29 -19.76
CA GLY A 303 16.93 19.36 -19.47
C GLY A 303 17.64 18.03 -19.70
N ASP A 304 18.84 17.92 -19.14
CA ASP A 304 19.62 16.69 -19.20
C ASP A 304 19.13 15.68 -18.15
N TYR A 305 18.08 14.95 -18.52
CA TYR A 305 17.45 13.92 -17.72
C TYR A 305 17.57 12.57 -18.42
N PRO A 306 18.76 11.94 -18.43
CA PRO A 306 18.92 10.61 -18.99
C PRO A 306 18.04 9.61 -18.25
N GLU A 307 17.69 8.53 -18.93
CA GLU A 307 17.04 7.36 -18.32
C GLU A 307 17.92 6.87 -17.17
N ARG A 308 17.30 6.53 -16.03
CA ARG A 308 18.02 5.97 -14.88
C ARG A 308 18.16 4.49 -15.11
N ASP A 309 19.38 3.97 -14.96
CA ASP A 309 19.57 2.52 -14.92
C ASP A 309 19.01 1.99 -13.59
N ILE A 310 18.19 0.95 -13.69
CA ILE A 310 17.54 0.29 -12.56
C ILE A 310 18.60 -0.46 -11.71
N PHE A 311 19.77 -0.73 -12.28
CA PHE A 311 20.87 -1.44 -11.62
C PHE A 311 21.88 -0.51 -10.94
N ASP A 312 21.81 0.81 -11.13
CA ASP A 312 22.76 1.76 -10.54
C ASP A 312 22.40 2.13 -9.08
N GLU A 313 21.18 1.86 -8.60
CA GLU A 313 20.72 2.21 -7.23
C GLU A 313 21.03 1.13 -6.16
N GLU A 314 21.60 -0.03 -6.50
CA GLU A 314 21.93 -1.09 -5.52
C GLU A 314 23.29 -0.93 -4.81
N GLU A 315 24.12 0.08 -5.14
CA GLU A 315 25.47 0.24 -4.57
C GLU A 315 25.60 1.22 -3.37
N GLU A 316 24.51 1.78 -2.83
CA GLU A 316 24.60 2.79 -1.74
C GLU A 316 24.32 2.29 -0.29
N ASP A 317 24.28 0.98 -0.06
CA ASP A 317 24.19 0.40 1.30
C ASP A 317 25.38 -0.55 1.61
N GLU A 318 26.61 -0.03 1.71
CA GLU A 318 27.77 -0.70 2.37
C GLU A 318 28.22 -0.01 3.67
#